data_AF-A0A920DK81-F1
#
_entry.id   AF-A0A920DK81-F1
#
_cell.length_a   1.000
_cell.length_b   1.000
_cell.length_c   1.000
_cell.angle_alpha   90.00
_cell.angle_beta   90.00
_cell.angle_gamma   90.00
#
_symmetry.space_group_name_H-M   'P 1'
#
loop_
_entity.id
_entity.type
_entity.pdbx_description
1 polymer ?
#
loop_
_entity_poly.entity_id
_entity_poly.type
_entity_poly.pdbx_seq_one_letter_code
_entity_poly.pdbx_strand_id
1 'polypeptide(L)'
;MSILDKAKIGNSVQVNLELSKDRLTKEIIDAINVSSVGKICDFRITDGKGIGVVLQLSNGKEQWFFEDEINLLDENGNVIKKTNDTKYSNSLINNILGRLNYENKNKVGELLNPINFFLWLVVSFKDIF
;
A
#
# COMPACT_ATOMS: atom_id res chain seq x y z
N MET A 1 -4.91 -5.84 1.58
CA MET A 1 -4.23 -7.00 0.94
C MET A 1 -3.31 -6.43 -0.13
N SER A 2 -2.00 -6.74 -0.11
CA SER A 2 -1.04 -6.14 -1.07
C SER A 2 -1.32 -6.71 -2.46
N ILE A 3 -1.07 -5.93 -3.52
CA ILE A 3 -1.32 -6.40 -4.89
C ILE A 3 -0.42 -7.61 -5.22
N LEU A 4 0.72 -7.70 -4.52
CA LEU A 4 1.69 -8.79 -4.61
C LEU A 4 1.13 -10.13 -4.11
N ASP A 5 0.19 -10.13 -3.17
CA ASP A 5 -0.44 -11.36 -2.67
C ASP A 5 -1.24 -12.08 -3.79
N LYS A 6 -1.69 -11.33 -4.80
CA LYS A 6 -2.44 -11.84 -5.96
C LYS A 6 -1.60 -11.90 -7.24
N ALA A 7 -0.49 -11.19 -7.29
CA ALA A 7 0.41 -11.16 -8.43
C ALA A 7 1.19 -12.48 -8.52
N LYS A 8 1.01 -13.23 -9.61
CA LYS A 8 1.82 -14.41 -9.93
C LYS A 8 2.64 -14.16 -11.18
N ILE A 9 3.78 -14.84 -11.27
CA ILE A 9 4.58 -14.87 -12.50
C ILE A 9 3.67 -15.36 -13.63
N GLY A 10 3.66 -14.60 -14.73
CA GLY A 10 2.84 -14.85 -15.89
C GLY A 10 1.53 -14.05 -15.97
N ASN A 11 1.12 -13.36 -14.91
CA ASN A 11 -0.05 -12.49 -14.96
C ASN A 11 0.23 -11.24 -15.82
N SER A 12 -0.83 -10.75 -16.46
CA SER A 12 -0.81 -9.46 -17.15
C SER A 12 -1.07 -8.33 -16.17
N VAL A 13 -0.28 -7.28 -16.26
CA VAL A 13 -0.44 -6.06 -15.48
C VAL A 13 -0.40 -4.85 -16.39
N GLN A 14 -1.09 -3.79 -15.97
CA GLN A 14 -1.05 -2.51 -16.64
C GLN A 14 -0.12 -1.57 -15.90
N VAL A 15 0.83 -0.98 -16.63
CA VAL A 15 1.77 0.00 -16.10
C VAL A 15 1.14 1.39 -16.14
N ASN A 16 1.21 2.11 -15.02
CA ASN A 16 0.85 3.52 -14.97
C ASN A 16 2.08 4.38 -15.32
N LEU A 17 2.03 4.97 -16.52
CA LEU A 17 3.11 5.79 -17.03
C LEU A 17 3.31 7.08 -16.21
N GLU A 18 2.26 7.65 -15.62
CA GLU A 18 2.36 8.93 -14.89
C GLU A 18 3.32 8.85 -13.70
N LEU A 19 3.36 7.71 -13.01
CA LEU A 19 4.18 7.49 -11.84
C LEU A 19 5.61 7.04 -12.18
N SER A 20 5.79 6.42 -13.36
CA SER A 20 7.05 5.75 -13.72
C SER A 20 7.96 6.59 -14.62
N LYS A 21 7.48 7.71 -15.18
CA LYS A 21 8.17 8.50 -16.22
C LYS A 21 9.60 8.91 -15.87
N ASP A 22 9.86 9.31 -14.63
CA ASP A 22 11.13 9.92 -14.23
C ASP A 22 12.33 8.95 -14.30
N ARG A 23 12.10 7.64 -14.20
CA ARG A 23 13.17 6.62 -14.18
C ARG A 23 13.34 5.88 -15.51
N LEU A 24 12.40 6.00 -16.44
CA LEU A 24 12.36 5.17 -17.63
C LEU A 24 13.11 5.81 -18.80
N THR A 25 13.79 4.97 -19.57
CA THR A 25 14.38 5.40 -20.86
C THR A 25 13.25 5.68 -21.86
N LYS A 26 13.48 6.64 -22.78
CA LYS A 26 12.52 7.03 -23.82
C LYS A 26 11.97 5.83 -24.62
N GLU A 27 12.82 4.86 -24.92
CA GLU A 27 12.42 3.64 -25.63
C GLU A 27 11.40 2.77 -24.87
N ILE A 28 11.52 2.71 -23.54
CA ILE A 28 10.57 1.98 -22.68
C ILE A 28 9.25 2.75 -22.60
N ILE A 29 9.32 4.08 -22.49
CA ILE A 29 8.15 4.95 -22.51
C ILE A 29 7.37 4.76 -23.82
N ASP A 30 8.06 4.71 -24.95
CA ASP A 30 7.45 4.48 -26.26
C ASP A 30 6.80 3.08 -26.34
N ALA A 31 7.45 2.05 -25.79
CA ALA A 31 6.86 0.70 -25.73
C ALA A 31 5.59 0.65 -24.86
N ILE A 32 5.56 1.36 -23.73
CA ILE A 32 4.40 1.45 -22.83
C ILE A 32 3.27 2.28 -23.47
N ASN A 33 3.61 3.30 -24.26
CA ASN A 33 2.63 4.08 -25.03
C ASN A 33 1.94 3.22 -26.11
N VAL A 34 2.67 2.29 -26.73
CA VAL A 34 2.11 1.35 -27.70
C VAL A 34 1.30 0.25 -27.01
N SER A 35 1.83 -0.31 -25.92
CA SER A 35 1.17 -1.34 -25.12
C SER A 35 1.49 -1.12 -23.65
N SER A 36 0.52 -0.59 -22.90
CA SER A 36 0.66 -0.39 -21.45
C SER A 36 0.54 -1.69 -20.65
N VAL A 37 0.25 -2.82 -21.32
CA VAL A 37 0.16 -4.13 -20.71
C VAL A 37 1.51 -4.85 -20.83
N GLY A 38 2.00 -5.34 -19.70
CA GLY A 38 3.20 -6.16 -19.59
C GLY A 38 2.94 -7.44 -18.81
N LYS A 39 3.81 -8.45 -19.00
CA LYS A 39 3.71 -9.74 -18.31
C LYS A 39 4.72 -9.80 -17.16
N ILE A 40 4.30 -10.29 -15.99
CA ILE A 40 5.20 -10.48 -14.85
C ILE A 40 6.16 -11.63 -15.14
N CYS A 41 7.46 -11.35 -15.08
CA CYS A 41 8.53 -12.33 -15.24
C CYS A 41 9.17 -12.70 -13.90
N ASP A 42 9.44 -11.71 -13.06
CA ASP A 42 10.15 -11.91 -11.80
C ASP A 42 9.84 -10.81 -10.77
N PHE A 43 10.35 -10.96 -9.55
CA PHE A 43 10.24 -9.98 -8.48
C PHE A 43 11.63 -9.60 -7.97
N ARG A 44 11.84 -8.30 -7.71
CA ARG A 44 13.12 -7.76 -7.25
C ARG A 44 12.97 -7.04 -5.92
N ILE A 45 13.88 -7.27 -4.99
CA ILE A 45 13.92 -6.53 -3.72
C ILE A 45 14.55 -5.14 -3.98
N THR A 46 13.94 -4.08 -3.43
CA THR A 46 14.46 -2.71 -3.51
C THR A 46 14.94 -2.22 -2.13
N ASP A 47 15.93 -1.32 -2.11
CA ASP A 47 16.68 -0.88 -0.90
C ASP A 47 15.86 -0.09 0.15
N GLY A 48 14.54 0.01 0.00
CA GLY A 48 13.67 0.86 0.82
C GLY A 48 12.55 0.16 1.57
N LYS A 49 12.46 -1.19 1.57
CA LYS A 49 11.33 -2.03 2.07
C LYS A 49 10.26 -2.40 1.02
N GLY A 50 10.44 -2.00 -0.24
CA GLY A 50 9.52 -2.32 -1.34
C GLY A 50 9.94 -3.54 -2.16
N ILE A 51 8.96 -4.23 -2.73
CA ILE A 51 9.16 -5.25 -3.76
C ILE A 51 8.87 -4.59 -5.12
N GLY A 52 9.83 -4.67 -6.02
CA GLY A 52 9.66 -4.33 -7.42
C GLY A 52 9.20 -5.55 -8.22
N VAL A 53 8.42 -5.31 -9.27
CA VAL A 53 7.93 -6.34 -10.19
C VAL A 53 8.64 -6.16 -11.53
N VAL A 54 9.29 -7.21 -12.00
CA VAL A 54 9.96 -7.25 -13.30
C VAL A 54 8.93 -7.64 -14.36
N LEU A 55 8.73 -6.74 -15.33
CA LEU A 55 7.79 -6.93 -16.43
C LEU A 55 8.53 -7.09 -17.74
N GLN A 56 8.09 -8.05 -18.53
CA GLN A 56 8.42 -8.11 -19.95
C GLN A 56 7.42 -7.26 -20.73
N LEU A 57 7.96 -6.27 -21.42
CA LEU A 57 7.25 -5.32 -22.26
C LEU A 57 7.02 -5.90 -23.67
N SER A 58 6.16 -5.25 -24.45
CA SER A 58 5.84 -5.64 -25.83
C SER A 58 7.04 -5.64 -26.78
N ASN A 59 8.08 -4.83 -26.48
CA ASN A 59 9.33 -4.78 -27.23
C ASN A 59 10.31 -5.92 -26.87
N GLY A 60 9.91 -6.85 -26.00
CA GLY A 60 10.76 -7.95 -25.52
C GLY A 60 11.78 -7.55 -24.46
N LYS A 61 11.86 -6.27 -24.08
CA LYS A 61 12.73 -5.81 -23.00
C LYS A 61 12.09 -6.05 -21.64
N GLU A 62 12.95 -6.27 -20.67
CA GLU A 62 12.57 -6.42 -19.27
C GLU A 62 12.83 -5.12 -18.52
N GLN A 63 11.82 -4.65 -17.79
CA GLN A 63 11.93 -3.46 -16.95
C GLN A 63 11.21 -3.71 -15.63
N TRP A 64 11.80 -3.25 -14.54
CA TRP A 64 11.20 -3.37 -13.22
C TRP A 64 10.45 -2.10 -12.82
N PHE A 65 9.31 -2.29 -12.16
CA PHE A 65 8.39 -1.26 -11.70
C PHE A 65 8.05 -1.47 -10.22
N PHE A 66 7.63 -0.42 -9.54
CA PHE A 66 7.16 -0.53 -8.17
C PHE A 66 5.73 -1.08 -8.11
N GLU A 67 5.36 -1.66 -6.96
CA GLU A 67 4.00 -2.13 -6.68
C GLU A 67 2.93 -1.05 -6.92
N ASP A 68 3.26 0.21 -6.67
CA ASP A 68 2.35 1.36 -6.81
C ASP A 68 2.24 1.89 -8.23
N GLU A 69 3.19 1.54 -9.08
CA GLU A 69 3.22 1.91 -10.49
C GLU A 69 2.43 0.93 -11.37
N ILE A 70 2.06 -0.23 -10.83
CA ILE A 70 1.38 -1.30 -11.58
C ILE A 70 -0.03 -1.56 -11.07
N ASN A 71 -0.89 -1.94 -12.00
CA ASN A 71 -2.25 -2.37 -11.74
C ASN A 71 -2.44 -3.80 -12.23
N LEU A 72 -2.92 -4.69 -11.36
CA LEU A 72 -3.24 -6.05 -11.78
C LEU A 72 -4.48 -6.04 -12.69
N LEU A 73 -4.40 -6.77 -13.79
CA LEU A 73 -5.53 -6.96 -14.68
C LEU A 73 -6.27 -8.26 -14.31
N ASP A 74 -7.60 -8.23 -14.39
CA ASP A 74 -8.41 -9.44 -14.35
C ASP A 74 -8.38 -10.16 -15.71
N GLU A 75 -8.99 -11.34 -15.76
CA GLU A 75 -9.12 -12.19 -16.95
C GLU A 75 -9.83 -11.47 -18.12
N ASN A 76 -10.54 -10.39 -17.81
CA ASN A 76 -11.37 -9.60 -18.72
C ASN A 76 -10.67 -8.29 -19.14
N GLY A 77 -9.44 -8.04 -18.67
CA GLY A 77 -8.65 -6.84 -19.00
C GLY A 77 -9.01 -5.59 -18.20
N ASN A 78 -9.79 -5.70 -17.12
CA ASN A 78 -10.09 -4.60 -16.22
C ASN A 78 -9.06 -4.50 -15.09
N VAL A 79 -8.78 -3.26 -14.68
CA VAL A 79 -7.92 -2.98 -13.53
C VAL A 79 -8.62 -3.38 -12.24
N ILE A 80 -8.01 -4.31 -11.49
CA ILE A 80 -8.42 -4.65 -10.14
C ILE A 80 -8.06 -3.45 -9.24
N LYS A 81 -9.05 -2.59 -8.97
CA LYS A 81 -8.84 -1.40 -8.12
C LYS A 81 -8.33 -1.81 -6.74
N LYS A 82 -7.22 -1.19 -6.31
CA LYS A 82 -6.75 -1.20 -4.92
C LYS A 82 -7.85 -0.58 -4.03
N THR A 83 -8.55 -1.40 -3.25
CA THR A 83 -9.27 -0.87 -2.08
C THR A 83 -8.22 -0.52 -1.05
N ASN A 84 -7.94 0.77 -0.92
CA ASN A 84 -7.13 1.30 0.18
C ASN A 84 -7.92 1.06 1.48
N ASP A 85 -7.67 -0.07 2.12
CA ASP A 85 -8.23 -0.43 3.43
C ASP A 85 -7.54 0.39 4.55
N THR A 86 -7.54 1.72 4.45
CA THR A 86 -7.18 2.59 5.58
C THR A 86 -8.34 2.76 6.56
N LYS A 87 -9.54 2.28 6.21
CA LYS A 87 -10.77 2.48 7.01
C LYS A 87 -10.96 1.43 8.13
N TYR A 88 -10.23 0.31 8.11
CA TYR A 88 -10.49 -0.80 9.03
C TYR A 88 -9.88 -0.61 10.43
N SER A 89 -8.74 0.08 10.56
CA SER A 89 -8.10 0.28 11.87
C SER A 89 -8.84 1.31 12.74
N ASN A 90 -9.32 2.39 12.13
CA ASN A 90 -9.95 3.48 12.88
C ASN A 90 -11.31 3.06 13.46
N SER A 91 -12.09 2.22 12.76
CA SER A 91 -13.39 1.77 13.29
C SER A 91 -13.22 0.82 14.48
N LEU A 92 -12.21 -0.04 14.46
CA LEU A 92 -11.96 -1.04 15.50
C LEU A 92 -11.43 -0.39 16.78
N ILE A 93 -10.49 0.56 16.64
CA ILE A 93 -9.99 1.35 17.78
C ILE A 93 -11.10 2.20 18.38
N ASN A 94 -11.92 2.87 17.56
CA ASN A 94 -13.03 3.68 18.06
C ASN A 94 -14.09 2.86 18.82
N ASN A 95 -14.38 1.63 18.36
CA ASN A 95 -15.31 0.74 19.05
C ASN A 95 -14.76 0.23 20.40
N ILE A 96 -13.44 -0.01 20.48
CA ILE A 96 -12.78 -0.37 21.75
C ILE A 96 -12.78 0.83 22.70
N LEU A 97 -12.40 2.01 22.19
CA LEU A 97 -12.31 3.25 22.97
C LEU A 97 -13.67 3.70 23.51
N GLY A 98 -14.73 3.57 22.70
CA GLY A 98 -16.10 3.85 23.12
C GLY A 98 -16.64 2.93 24.22
N ARG A 99 -15.99 1.78 24.46
CA ARG A 99 -16.33 0.84 25.54
C ARG A 99 -15.52 1.09 26.82
N LEU A 100 -14.50 1.96 26.79
CA LEU A 100 -13.70 2.28 27.96
C LEU A 100 -14.40 3.36 28.78
N ASN A 101 -14.87 3.00 29.98
CA ASN A 101 -15.33 3.96 30.99
C ASN A 101 -14.12 4.65 31.64
N TYR A 102 -13.46 5.54 30.90
CA TYR A 102 -12.36 6.33 31.43
C TYR A 102 -12.90 7.46 32.32
N GLU A 103 -12.56 7.41 33.60
CA GLU A 103 -12.74 8.55 34.50
C GLU A 103 -11.55 9.50 34.38
N ASN A 104 -11.80 10.81 34.30
CA ASN A 104 -10.73 11.78 34.13
C ASN A 104 -9.86 11.89 35.40
N LYS A 105 -8.67 11.28 35.35
CA LYS A 105 -7.67 11.31 36.42
C LYS A 105 -6.68 12.45 36.20
N ASN A 106 -6.88 13.56 36.91
CA ASN A 106 -6.05 14.77 36.78
C ASN A 106 -4.85 14.81 37.72
N LYS A 107 -4.72 13.85 38.64
CA LYS A 107 -3.61 13.80 39.60
C LYS A 107 -2.46 12.94 39.08
N VAL A 108 -1.24 13.48 39.13
CA VAL A 108 -0.02 12.78 38.73
C VAL A 108 0.16 11.45 39.47
N GLY A 109 -0.23 11.40 40.75
CA GLY A 109 -0.16 10.16 41.56
C GLY A 109 -1.05 9.02 41.05
N GLU A 110 -2.12 9.32 40.32
CA GLU A 110 -3.04 8.32 39.75
C GLU A 110 -2.56 7.77 38.40
N LEU A 111 -1.65 8.49 37.73
CA LEU A 111 -1.01 8.12 36.47
C LEU A 111 0.27 7.29 36.67
N LEU A 112 0.72 7.11 37.92
CA LEU A 112 1.84 6.20 38.23
C LEU A 112 1.47 4.73 38.03
N ASN A 113 0.17 4.39 38.02
CA ASN A 113 -0.28 3.08 37.60
C ASN A 113 -0.13 2.97 36.07
N PRO A 114 0.69 2.04 35.56
CA PRO A 114 0.94 1.87 34.13
C PRO A 114 -0.35 1.74 33.31
N ILE A 115 -1.36 1.05 33.84
CA ILE A 115 -2.64 0.84 33.15
C ILE A 115 -3.42 2.15 33.03
N ASN A 116 -3.44 2.97 34.09
CA ASN A 116 -4.08 4.29 34.06
C ASN A 116 -3.35 5.24 33.11
N PHE A 117 -2.01 5.19 33.09
CA PHE A 117 -1.20 6.00 32.18
C PHE A 117 -1.52 5.70 30.72
N PHE A 118 -1.58 4.42 30.33
CA PHE A 118 -1.93 4.03 28.95
C PHE A 118 -3.35 4.46 28.59
N LEU A 119 -4.33 4.30 29.48
CA LEU A 119 -5.71 4.74 29.25
C LEU A 119 -5.80 6.26 29.06
N TRP A 120 -5.16 7.03 29.93
CA TRP A 120 -5.07 8.48 29.81
C TRP A 120 -4.41 8.89 28.48
N LEU A 121 -3.27 8.28 28.14
CA LEU A 121 -2.52 8.56 26.93
C LEU A 121 -3.36 8.37 25.65
N VAL A 122 -4.06 7.23 25.54
CA VAL A 122 -4.91 6.93 24.38
C VAL A 122 -6.06 7.93 24.27
N VAL A 123 -6.68 8.32 25.39
CA VAL A 123 -7.76 9.33 25.41
C VAL A 123 -7.22 10.72 25.06
N SER A 124 -6.02 11.10 25.52
CA SER A 124 -5.41 12.39 25.17
C SER A 124 -5.08 12.50 23.69
N PHE A 125 -4.66 11.41 23.03
CA PHE A 125 -4.48 11.41 21.57
C PHE A 125 -5.79 11.62 20.81
N LYS A 126 -6.92 11.14 21.34
CA LYS A 126 -8.25 11.37 20.75
C LYS A 126 -8.64 12.85 20.76
N ASP A 127 -8.22 13.62 21.76
CA ASP A 127 -8.55 15.05 21.83
C ASP A 127 -7.63 15.93 20.96
N ILE A 128 -6.54 15.38 20.41
CA ILE A 128 -5.56 16.08 19.57
C ILE A 128 -5.90 16.01 18.07
N PHE A 129 -6.59 14.96 17.62
CA PHE A 129 -6.93 14.69 16.22
C PHE A 129 -8.43 14.84 15.96
#